data_AF-M8DCP4-F1
#
_entry.id   AF-M8DCP4-F1
#
_cell.length_a   1.000
_cell.length_b   1.000
_cell.length_c   1.000
_cell.angle_alpha   90.00
_cell.angle_beta   90.00
_cell.angle_gamma   90.00
#
_symmetry.space_group_name_H-M   'P 1'
#
loop_
_entity.id
_entity.type
_entity.pdbx_description
1 polymer ?
#
loop_
_entity_poly.entity_id
_entity_poly.type
_entity_poly.pdbx_seq_one_letter_code
_entity_poly.pdbx_strand_id
1 'polypeptide(L)' 'MLAGRTRTNKLVHFAGDKSLIGQYTHVKINDVKTWTLHGEIVTKIEV' A
#
# COMPACT_ATOMS: atom_id res chain seq x y z
N MET A 1 1.32 10.63 2.71
CA MET A 1 1.86 9.25 2.82
C MET A 1 0.79 8.42 3.51
N LEU A 2 0.29 7.39 2.83
CA LEU A 2 -0.70 6.47 3.41
C LEU A 2 0.02 5.27 4.04
N ALA A 3 -0.62 4.71 5.04
CA ALA A 3 -0.18 3.48 5.68
C ALA A 3 -1.31 2.45 5.58
N GLY A 4 -0.98 1.28 5.06
CA GLY A 4 -1.88 0.14 4.96
C GLY A 4 -1.26 -1.10 5.60
N ARG A 5 -2.09 -2.10 5.86
CA ARG A 5 -1.63 -3.41 6.30
C ARG A 5 -1.94 -4.44 5.24
N THR A 6 -0.95 -5.28 4.94
CA THR A 6 -1.18 -6.46 4.08
C THR A 6 -2.03 -7.50 4.81
N ARG A 7 -2.52 -8.50 4.07
CA ARG A 7 -3.21 -9.68 4.65
C ARG A 7 -2.37 -10.40 5.72
N THR A 8 -1.04 -10.32 5.63
CA THR A 8 -0.10 -10.87 6.62
C THR A 8 0.22 -9.91 7.77
N ASN A 9 -0.55 -8.84 7.95
CA ASN A 9 -0.38 -7.82 8.99
C ASN A 9 0.94 -7.01 8.92
N LYS A 10 1.65 -7.04 7.77
CA LYS A 10 2.85 -6.20 7.56
C LYS A 10 2.44 -4.76 7.26
N LEU A 11 3.12 -3.80 7.87
CA LEU A 11 2.92 -2.37 7.65
C LEU A 11 3.55 -1.94 6.32
N VAL A 12 2.76 -1.28 5.47
CA VAL A 12 3.18 -0.78 4.16
C VAL A 12 2.93 0.71 4.10
N HIS A 13 3.96 1.47 3.75
CA HIS A 13 3.84 2.85 3.35
C HIS A 13 3.82 2.96 1.83
N PHE A 14 2.88 3.76 1.33
CA PHE A 14 2.77 4.02 -0.09
C PHE A 14 2.33 5.45 -0.35
N ALA A 15 2.69 5.96 -1.53
CA ALA A 15 2.17 7.22 -2.05
C ALA A 15 0.81 6.96 -2.71
N GLY A 16 -0.20 7.74 -2.33
CA GLY A 16 -1.57 7.62 -2.84
C GLY A 16 -2.54 8.62 -2.21
N ASP A 17 -3.70 8.76 -2.82
CA ASP A 17 -4.76 9.68 -2.40
C ASP A 17 -5.55 9.18 -1.19
N LYS A 18 -5.96 10.11 -0.32
CA LYS A 18 -6.76 9.82 0.88
C LYS A 18 -8.09 9.12 0.58
N SER A 19 -8.59 9.21 -0.66
CA SER A 19 -9.80 8.52 -1.13
C SER A 19 -9.68 6.99 -1.09
N LEU A 20 -8.47 6.45 -1.00
CA LEU A 20 -8.19 5.02 -0.94
C LEU A 20 -8.33 4.43 0.48
N ILE A 21 -8.58 5.26 1.49
CA ILE A 21 -8.77 4.82 2.87
C ILE A 21 -10.07 4.01 2.97
N GLY A 22 -9.96 2.76 3.44
CA GLY A 22 -11.10 1.83 3.56
C GLY A 22 -11.33 0.94 2.33
N GLN A 23 -10.49 1.06 1.29
CA GLN A 23 -10.55 0.22 0.10
C GLN A 23 -9.36 -0.75 0.04
N TYR A 24 -9.55 -1.87 -0.65
CA TYR A 24 -8.45 -2.77 -0.98
C TYR A 24 -7.75 -2.28 -2.25
N THR A 25 -6.43 -2.06 -2.14
CA THR A 25 -5.61 -1.58 -3.25
C THR A 25 -4.45 -2.54 -3.48
N HIS A 26 -4.04 -2.67 -4.75
CA HIS A 26 -2.84 -3.42 -5.08
C HIS A 26 -1.62 -2.49 -5.02
N VAL A 27 -0.65 -2.86 -4.20
CA VAL A 27 0.60 -2.11 -4.01
C VAL A 27 1.77 -3.03 -4.35
N LYS A 28 2.67 -2.56 -5.21
CA LYS A 28 3.95 -3.22 -5.48
C LYS A 28 4.97 -2.69 -4.49
N ILE A 29 5.59 -3.61 -3.76
CA ILE A 29 6.65 -3.28 -2.81
C ILE A 29 7.95 -3.07 -3.60
N ASN A 30 8.55 -1.89 -3.46
CA ASN A 30 9.81 -1.52 -4.10
C ASN A 30 10.99 -1.58 -3.12
N ASP A 31 10.77 -1.26 -1.84
CA ASP A 31 11.79 -1.29 -0.79
C ASP A 31 11.27 -1.99 0.47
N VAL A 32 12.13 -2.79 1.10
CA VAL A 32 11.82 -3.60 2.28
C VAL A 32 12.74 -3.14 3.41
N LYS A 33 12.16 -2.51 4.44
CA LYS A 33 12.87 -2.17 5.68
C LYS A 33 12.51 -3.16 6.78
N THR A 34 13.29 -3.13 7.87
CA THR A 34 13.14 -4.04 9.02
C THR A 34 11.72 -4.07 9.60
N TRP A 35 11.04 -2.91 9.63
CA TRP A 35 9.73 -2.76 10.27
C TRP A 35 8.63 -2.29 9.31
N THR A 36 8.99 -1.82 8.12
CA THR A 36 8.07 -1.22 7.16
C THR A 36 8.41 -1.64 5.74
N LEU A 37 7.37 -1.78 4.93
CA LEU A 37 7.49 -1.99 3.50
C LEU A 37 7.16 -0.68 2.80
N HIS A 38 7.91 -0.33 1.76
CA HIS A 38 7.67 0.85 0.94
C HIS A 38 7.29 0.39 -0.46
N GLY A 39 6.18 0.91 -0.96
CA GLY A 39 5.65 0.51 -2.26
C GLY A 39 4.87 1.59 -2.95
N GLU A 40 4.54 1.33 -4.20
CA GLU A 40 3.74 2.21 -5.06
C GLU A 40 2.48 1.46 -5.47
N ILE A 41 1.37 2.21 -5.58
CA ILE A 41 0.10 1.64 -6.02
C ILE A 41 0.24 1.23 -7.48
N VAL A 42 -0.06 -0.03 -7.77
CA VAL A 42 -0.15 -0.55 -9.14
C VAL A 42 -1.63 -0.56 -9.46
N THR A 43 -2.08 0.52 -10.08
CA THR A 43 -3.49 0.69 -10.44
C THR A 43 -3.97 -0.49 -11.29
N LYS A 44 -4.80 -1.34 -10.69
CA LYS A 44 -5.92 -1.96 -11.39
C LYS A 44 -7.16 -1.72 -10.56
N ILE A 45 -7.80 -0.59 -10.85
CA ILE A 45 -9.20 -0.36 -10.52
C ILE A 45 -9.86 -0.24 -11.90
N GLU A 46 -10.32 -1.37 -12.44
CA GLU A 46 -11.41 -1.31 -13.41
C GLU A 46 -12.70 -1.31 -12.58
N VAL A 47 -13.54 -0.32 -12.86
CA VAL A 47 -14.88 -0.10 -12.29
C VAL A 47 -15.80 -1.26 -12.65
#